data_AF-A0A2D9ANQ8-F1
#
_entry.id   AF-A0A2D9ANQ8-F1
#
_cell.length_a   1.000
_cell.length_b   1.000
_cell.length_c   1.000
_cell.angle_alpha   90.00
_cell.angle_beta   90.00
_cell.angle_gamma   90.00
#
_symmetry.space_group_name_H-M   'P 1'
#
loop_
_entity.id
_entity.type
_entity.pdbx_description
1 polymer ?
#
loop_
_entity_poly.entity_id
_entity_poly.type
_entity_poly.pdbx_seq_one_letter_code
_entity_poly.pdbx_strand_id
1 'polypeptide(L)'
;MLKIIISIFKSIFSIYRLYQKKSYSIVFYYPQHFNRNSDQNVYFKILIKTCKENNIDYLVLEEPDFNSKCKRNKKATPFDFYFIIILLLRKLYSKKYTYSEIDYKIGVLFSNLFLVRFNYDNLITISQSMISFFRGFNNYSNIYDLQHGIIHKNKKDYLYKNSLWQESTRIPLIIRAPRIAQADTVCDKPVSLVDIYPTLADCCGLKGDTMKNEKGHPLDGHSFRSLLTDPYHGTWEGPDGALTALYKWRVKYNPHEESYSLRSNDWRYIRYENGKEELYNTASDPNEWENIATKTKYNG
;
A
#
# COMPACT_ATOMS: atom_id res chain seq x y z
N MET A 1 24.30 9.02 18.73
CA MET A 1 25.22 7.86 18.81
C MET A 1 24.71 6.79 19.77
N LEU A 2 24.46 7.09 21.06
CA LEU A 2 23.97 6.12 22.06
C LEU A 2 22.65 5.41 21.68
N LYS A 3 21.66 6.14 21.14
CA LYS A 3 20.38 5.55 20.67
C LYS A 3 20.56 4.50 19.57
N ILE A 4 21.51 4.70 18.66
CA ILE A 4 21.80 3.79 17.54
C ILE A 4 22.44 2.51 18.08
N ILE A 5 23.42 2.64 18.99
CA ILE A 5 24.12 1.51 19.62
C ILE A 5 23.12 0.63 20.39
N ILE A 6 22.24 1.22 21.21
CA ILE A 6 21.21 0.49 21.94
C ILE A 6 20.23 -0.23 20.99
N SER A 7 19.87 0.41 19.86
CA SER A 7 19.04 -0.20 18.81
C SER A 7 19.71 -1.43 18.20
N ILE A 8 21.00 -1.35 17.88
CA ILE A 8 21.77 -2.46 17.32
C ILE A 8 21.75 -3.65 18.28
N PHE A 9 22.08 -3.44 19.57
CA PHE A 9 22.08 -4.52 20.56
C PHE A 9 20.71 -5.17 20.73
N LYS A 10 19.62 -4.37 20.75
CA LYS A 10 18.25 -4.91 20.79
C LYS A 10 17.87 -5.67 19.52
N SER A 11 18.39 -5.25 18.36
CA SER A 11 18.14 -5.90 17.08
C SER A 11 19.02 -7.14 16.85
N ILE A 12 20.14 -7.32 17.56
CA ILE A 12 20.87 -8.60 17.54
C ILE A 12 19.97 -9.72 18.10
N PHE A 13 19.12 -9.43 19.09
CA PHE A 13 18.10 -10.38 19.55
C PHE A 13 16.95 -10.58 18.55
N SER A 14 16.72 -9.62 17.65
CA SER A 14 15.73 -9.76 16.57
C SER A 14 16.21 -10.71 15.47
N ILE A 15 17.52 -10.83 15.27
CA ILE A 15 18.15 -11.90 14.48
C ILE A 15 17.71 -13.25 15.05
N TYR A 16 17.80 -13.47 16.37
CA TYR A 16 17.37 -14.74 16.98
C TYR A 16 15.91 -15.08 16.68
N ARG A 17 14.98 -14.11 16.72
CA ARG A 17 13.57 -14.32 16.36
C ARG A 17 13.37 -14.70 14.89
N LEU A 18 14.10 -14.07 13.98
CA LEU A 18 14.04 -14.40 12.55
C LEU A 18 14.56 -15.81 12.26
N TYR A 19 15.47 -16.32 13.10
CA TYR A 19 16.05 -17.65 12.95
C TYR A 19 15.21 -18.78 13.57
N GLN A 20 14.17 -18.46 14.36
CA GLN A 20 13.31 -19.48 14.98
C GLN A 20 12.35 -20.15 13.99
N LYS A 21 11.91 -19.42 12.95
CA LYS A 21 10.92 -19.93 11.99
C LYS A 21 11.41 -19.72 10.56
N LYS A 22 11.41 -20.82 9.79
CA LYS A 22 12.08 -20.87 8.48
C LYS A 22 11.34 -20.19 7.33
N SER A 23 10.02 -20.10 7.43
CA SER A 23 9.15 -19.54 6.40
C SER A 23 7.94 -18.84 7.03
N TYR A 24 7.49 -17.75 6.40
CA TYR A 24 6.28 -17.02 6.76
C TYR A 24 5.40 -16.85 5.54
N SER A 25 4.10 -17.04 5.66
CA SER A 25 3.18 -16.75 4.54
C SER A 25 3.12 -15.25 4.25
N ILE A 26 3.21 -14.41 5.28
CA ILE A 26 3.11 -12.95 5.16
C ILE A 26 4.19 -12.22 5.98
N VAL A 27 4.89 -11.28 5.36
CA VAL A 27 5.75 -10.30 6.02
C VAL A 27 5.09 -8.93 5.91
N PHE A 28 4.81 -8.30 7.04
CA PHE A 28 4.40 -6.91 7.12
C PHE A 28 5.62 -6.04 7.35
N TYR A 29 5.84 -5.01 6.54
CA TYR A 29 6.97 -4.11 6.67
C TYR A 29 6.54 -2.63 6.70
N TYR A 30 7.05 -1.86 7.66
CA TYR A 30 6.79 -0.43 7.72
C TYR A 30 7.82 0.35 8.58
N PRO A 31 8.06 1.65 8.29
CA PRO A 31 8.83 2.55 9.15
C PRO A 31 8.14 2.96 10.45
N GLN A 32 8.90 3.09 11.53
CA GLN A 32 8.43 3.49 12.86
C GLN A 32 7.48 4.70 12.90
N HIS A 33 7.66 5.71 12.04
CA HIS A 33 6.78 6.89 12.02
C HIS A 33 5.33 6.56 11.65
N PHE A 34 5.03 5.41 11.05
CA PHE A 34 3.67 4.96 10.77
C PHE A 34 2.91 4.44 12.00
N ASN A 35 3.54 4.33 13.18
CA ASN A 35 2.83 3.99 14.40
C ASN A 35 1.91 5.13 14.93
N ARG A 36 2.06 6.37 14.44
CA ARG A 36 1.18 7.51 14.78
C ARG A 36 0.91 7.68 16.29
N ASN A 37 1.97 7.67 17.10
CA ASN A 37 1.92 7.73 18.57
C ASN A 37 1.28 6.52 19.29
N SER A 38 0.79 5.51 18.55
CA SER A 38 0.42 4.20 19.09
C SER A 38 1.66 3.32 19.31
N ASP A 39 1.49 2.22 20.05
CA ASP A 39 2.50 1.16 20.16
C ASP A 39 2.30 0.05 19.11
N GLN A 40 1.40 0.25 18.14
CA GLN A 40 1.14 -0.65 17.01
C GLN A 40 0.77 0.15 15.76
N ASN A 41 1.08 -0.40 14.59
CA ASN A 41 0.63 0.15 13.33
C ASN A 41 -0.86 -0.16 13.13
N VAL A 42 -1.68 0.90 13.06
CA VAL A 42 -3.14 0.79 12.92
C VAL A 42 -3.58 0.20 11.58
N TYR A 43 -2.82 0.41 10.51
CA TYR A 43 -3.13 -0.09 9.16
C TYR A 43 -3.00 -1.62 9.09
N PHE A 44 -1.97 -2.17 9.74
CA PHE A 44 -1.76 -3.62 9.75
C PHE A 44 -2.52 -4.34 10.86
N LYS A 45 -3.10 -3.62 11.82
CA LYS A 45 -3.80 -4.23 12.96
C LYS A 45 -4.89 -5.21 12.53
N ILE A 46 -5.70 -4.85 11.53
CA ILE A 46 -6.79 -5.69 11.01
C ILE A 46 -6.23 -6.88 10.23
N LEU A 47 -5.26 -6.65 9.35
CA LEU A 47 -4.60 -7.72 8.58
C LEU A 47 -3.93 -8.75 9.51
N ILE A 48 -3.20 -8.30 10.52
CA ILE A 48 -2.58 -9.16 11.54
C ILE A 48 -3.62 -9.94 12.33
N LYS A 49 -4.74 -9.31 12.71
CA LYS A 49 -5.84 -10.00 13.40
C LYS A 49 -6.39 -11.14 12.52
N THR A 50 -6.66 -10.84 11.25
CA THR A 50 -7.18 -11.80 10.27
C THR A 50 -6.21 -12.97 10.03
N CYS A 51 -4.91 -12.71 9.99
CA CYS A 51 -3.89 -13.77 9.89
C CYS A 51 -4.00 -14.76 11.07
N LYS A 52 -4.15 -14.26 12.31
CA LYS A 52 -4.30 -15.11 13.49
C LYS A 52 -5.56 -15.95 13.45
N GLU A 53 -6.68 -15.36 13.05
CA GLU A 53 -7.98 -16.04 12.95
C GLU A 53 -7.97 -17.15 11.90
N ASN A 54 -7.12 -17.03 10.88
CA ASN A 54 -6.96 -18.02 9.80
C ASN A 54 -5.77 -18.96 9.98
N ASN A 55 -5.09 -18.92 11.13
CA ASN A 55 -3.85 -19.68 11.36
C ASN A 55 -2.78 -19.46 10.27
N ILE A 56 -2.72 -18.25 9.70
CA ILE A 56 -1.71 -17.85 8.72
C ILE A 56 -0.50 -17.29 9.46
N ASP A 57 0.66 -17.84 9.14
CA ASP A 57 1.92 -17.42 9.73
C ASP A 57 2.39 -16.08 9.18
N TYR A 58 2.70 -15.16 10.08
CA TYR A 58 3.12 -13.82 9.70
C TYR A 58 4.29 -13.29 10.55
N LEU A 59 5.03 -12.35 9.97
CA LEU A 59 6.09 -11.60 10.62
C LEU A 59 5.85 -10.11 10.45
N VAL A 60 6.10 -9.32 11.49
CA VAL A 60 6.02 -7.86 11.41
C VAL A 60 7.42 -7.29 11.59
N LEU A 61 7.93 -6.62 10.56
CA LEU A 61 9.22 -5.93 10.54
C LEU A 61 9.00 -4.43 10.68
N GLU A 62 9.68 -3.81 11.65
CA GLU A 62 9.64 -2.37 11.86
C GLU A 62 11.00 -1.73 11.55
N GLU A 63 11.04 -0.89 10.51
CA GLU A 63 12.22 -0.10 10.15
C GLU A 63 12.41 1.04 11.18
N PRO A 64 13.66 1.27 11.66
CA PRO A 64 13.93 2.37 12.57
C PRO A 64 13.75 3.73 11.89
N ASP A 65 13.12 4.66 12.61
CA ASP A 65 13.19 6.08 12.27
C ASP A 65 13.85 6.82 13.43
N PHE A 66 15.15 7.09 13.30
CA PHE A 66 15.96 7.71 14.34
C PHE A 66 15.55 9.16 14.66
N ASN A 67 14.77 9.79 13.79
CA ASN A 67 14.28 11.16 13.96
C ASN A 67 12.82 11.19 14.46
N SER A 68 12.11 10.06 14.42
CA SER A 68 10.73 9.99 14.86
C SER A 68 10.59 10.05 16.38
N LYS A 69 9.55 10.78 16.83
CA LYS A 69 9.08 10.76 18.23
C LYS A 69 8.07 9.65 18.50
N CYS A 70 7.60 8.94 17.46
CA CYS A 70 6.63 7.85 17.61
C CYS A 70 7.22 6.69 18.44
N LYS A 71 6.39 6.03 19.25
CA LYS A 71 6.80 4.84 19.99
C LYS A 71 7.08 3.68 19.02
N ARG A 72 8.03 2.81 19.37
CA ARG A 72 8.30 1.54 18.65
C ARG A 72 7.20 0.52 18.95
N ASN A 73 6.90 -0.33 17.98
CA ASN A 73 5.97 -1.43 18.18
C ASN A 73 6.63 -2.57 18.93
N LYS A 74 6.19 -2.82 20.18
CA LYS A 74 6.76 -3.85 21.06
C LYS A 74 6.56 -5.28 20.53
N LYS A 75 5.57 -5.49 19.65
CA LYS A 75 5.26 -6.78 19.05
C LYS A 75 5.94 -6.98 17.69
N ALA A 76 6.42 -5.90 17.07
CA ALA A 76 7.19 -6.00 15.83
C ALA A 76 8.62 -6.47 16.11
N THR A 77 9.20 -7.14 15.14
CA THR A 77 10.61 -7.49 15.07
C THR A 77 11.38 -6.27 14.58
N PRO A 78 12.33 -5.72 15.37
CA PRO A 78 13.16 -4.60 14.95
C PRO A 78 13.99 -4.95 13.71
N PHE A 79 14.02 -4.06 12.72
CA PHE A 79 14.82 -4.19 11.49
C PHE A 79 16.14 -3.39 11.53
N ASP A 80 16.52 -2.85 12.70
CA ASP A 80 17.59 -1.87 12.87
C ASP A 80 18.97 -2.38 12.45
N PHE A 81 19.30 -3.62 12.83
CA PHE A 81 20.59 -4.23 12.48
C PHE A 81 20.75 -4.34 10.96
N TYR A 82 19.77 -4.92 10.28
CA TYR A 82 19.77 -5.07 8.83
C TYR A 82 19.78 -3.70 8.15
N PHE A 83 18.95 -2.76 8.61
CA PHE A 83 18.90 -1.41 8.08
C PHE A 83 20.26 -0.70 8.13
N ILE A 84 20.95 -0.76 9.27
CA ILE A 84 22.27 -0.12 9.42
C ILE A 84 23.31 -0.77 8.53
N ILE A 85 23.33 -2.11 8.42
CA ILE A 85 24.25 -2.80 7.52
C ILE A 85 23.95 -2.43 6.07
N ILE A 86 22.68 -2.38 5.66
CA ILE A 86 22.28 -1.94 4.31
C ILE A 86 22.80 -0.52 4.05
N LEU A 87 22.62 0.41 5.00
CA LEU A 87 23.14 1.78 4.88
C LEU A 87 24.68 1.84 4.78
N LEU A 88 25.40 0.97 5.48
CA LEU A 88 26.86 0.88 5.36
C LEU A 88 27.29 0.32 4.02
N LEU A 89 26.66 -0.78 3.57
CA LEU A 89 26.94 -1.41 2.29
C LEU A 89 26.64 -0.49 1.10
N ARG A 90 25.60 0.34 1.18
CA ARG A 90 25.31 1.36 0.16
C ARG A 90 26.52 2.25 -0.14
N LYS A 91 27.34 2.57 0.86
CA LYS A 91 28.54 3.41 0.70
C LYS A 91 29.66 2.75 -0.10
N LEU A 92 29.62 1.43 -0.27
CA LEU A 92 30.62 0.68 -1.02
C LEU A 92 30.37 0.67 -2.53
N TYR A 93 29.17 1.07 -2.97
CA TYR A 93 28.81 1.09 -4.38
C TYR A 93 29.18 2.41 -5.04
N SER A 94 29.61 2.33 -6.31
CA SER A 94 29.90 3.49 -7.15
C SER A 94 28.64 4.33 -7.40
N LYS A 95 28.82 5.65 -7.56
CA LYS A 95 27.76 6.62 -7.88
C LYS A 95 27.04 6.36 -9.22
N LYS A 96 27.55 5.44 -10.05
CA LYS A 96 26.90 5.06 -11.31
C LYS A 96 25.59 4.28 -11.14
N TYR A 97 25.37 3.69 -9.96
CA TYR A 97 24.13 2.95 -9.67
C TYR A 97 23.13 3.85 -8.93
N THR A 98 21.86 3.68 -9.26
CA THR A 98 20.75 4.26 -8.49
C THR A 98 20.61 3.56 -7.13
N TYR A 99 19.98 4.23 -6.15
CA TYR A 99 19.73 3.62 -4.84
C TYR A 99 18.91 2.33 -4.93
N SER A 100 17.95 2.25 -5.85
CA SER A 100 17.15 1.05 -6.10
C SER A 100 18.00 -0.13 -6.59
N GLU A 101 18.92 0.10 -7.52
CA GLU A 101 19.83 -0.95 -8.01
C GLU A 101 20.80 -1.42 -6.94
N ILE A 102 21.33 -0.48 -6.13
CA ILE A 102 22.20 -0.79 -5.01
C ILE A 102 21.45 -1.65 -3.99
N ASP A 103 20.24 -1.24 -3.59
CA ASP A 103 19.41 -1.99 -2.64
C ASP A 103 19.08 -3.38 -3.15
N TYR A 104 18.72 -3.52 -4.43
CA TYR A 104 18.48 -4.82 -5.05
C TYR A 104 19.71 -5.71 -4.95
N LYS A 105 20.90 -5.21 -5.31
CA LYS A 105 22.15 -5.97 -5.22
C LYS A 105 22.49 -6.35 -3.78
N ILE A 106 22.27 -5.46 -2.81
CA ILE A 106 22.43 -5.76 -1.38
C ILE A 106 21.42 -6.83 -0.94
N GLY A 107 20.18 -6.77 -1.42
CA GLY A 107 19.15 -7.79 -1.20
C GLY A 107 19.60 -9.16 -1.69
N VAL A 108 20.12 -9.24 -2.92
CA VAL A 108 20.68 -10.48 -3.50
C VAL A 108 21.90 -10.98 -2.71
N LEU A 109 22.76 -10.06 -2.25
CA LEU A 109 23.87 -10.43 -1.37
C LEU A 109 23.36 -11.03 -0.07
N PHE A 110 22.32 -10.44 0.54
CA PHE A 110 21.74 -10.94 1.78
C PHE A 110 21.04 -12.28 1.56
N SER A 111 20.32 -12.46 0.46
CA SER A 111 19.71 -13.76 0.17
C SER A 111 20.78 -14.84 0.11
N ASN A 112 21.87 -14.60 -0.61
CA ASN A 112 23.00 -15.54 -0.73
C ASN A 112 23.78 -15.77 0.57
N LEU A 113 23.94 -14.77 1.43
CA LEU A 113 24.64 -14.90 2.72
C LEU A 113 23.76 -15.56 3.79
N PHE A 114 22.44 -15.36 3.73
CA PHE A 114 21.46 -15.86 4.70
C PHE A 114 20.67 -17.10 4.19
N LEU A 115 21.22 -17.80 3.19
CA LEU A 115 20.58 -18.81 2.33
C LEU A 115 20.27 -20.18 2.98
N VAL A 116 19.70 -20.22 4.20
CA VAL A 116 19.13 -21.50 4.72
C VAL A 116 17.80 -21.35 5.47
N ARG A 117 17.40 -20.18 6.00
CA ARG A 117 16.31 -20.19 7.02
C ARG A 117 15.33 -19.03 7.05
N PHE A 118 15.26 -18.13 6.07
CA PHE A 118 14.19 -17.12 6.07
C PHE A 118 13.61 -16.94 4.67
N ASN A 119 12.38 -17.40 4.48
CA ASN A 119 11.61 -17.25 3.26
C ASN A 119 10.24 -16.65 3.56
N TYR A 120 9.62 -16.03 2.56
CA TYR A 120 8.24 -15.56 2.65
C TYR A 120 7.53 -15.50 1.30
N ASP A 121 6.22 -15.76 1.31
CA ASP A 121 5.41 -15.75 0.09
C ASP A 121 4.92 -14.34 -0.27
N ASN A 122 4.52 -13.55 0.73
CA ASN A 122 3.93 -12.22 0.53
C ASN A 122 4.63 -11.18 1.40
N LEU A 123 4.96 -10.03 0.83
CA LEU A 123 5.37 -8.81 1.53
C LEU A 123 4.27 -7.76 1.38
N ILE A 124 3.73 -7.29 2.50
CA ILE A 124 2.78 -6.18 2.55
C ILE A 124 3.48 -4.99 3.21
N THR A 125 3.59 -3.88 2.48
CA THR A 125 4.25 -2.65 2.95
C THR A 125 3.34 -1.43 2.78
N ILE A 126 3.57 -0.41 3.60
CA ILE A 126 2.98 0.93 3.44
C ILE A 126 4.06 2.00 3.19
N SER A 127 5.24 1.56 2.76
CA SER A 127 6.41 2.37 2.51
C SER A 127 7.17 1.90 1.29
N GLN A 128 7.62 2.87 0.49
CA GLN A 128 8.58 2.64 -0.58
C GLN A 128 10.00 2.33 -0.07
N SER A 129 10.26 2.52 1.22
CA SER A 129 11.55 2.15 1.82
C SER A 129 11.81 0.65 1.69
N MET A 130 13.05 0.29 1.36
CA MET A 130 13.55 -1.09 1.25
C MET A 130 12.80 -2.03 0.28
N ILE A 131 11.86 -1.54 -0.55
CA ILE A 131 11.16 -2.40 -1.53
C ILE A 131 12.17 -3.09 -2.46
N SER A 132 13.13 -2.33 -3.00
CA SER A 132 14.16 -2.87 -3.89
C SER A 132 15.07 -3.89 -3.18
N PHE A 133 15.34 -3.68 -1.89
CA PHE A 133 16.07 -4.65 -1.07
C PHE A 133 15.29 -5.96 -0.95
N PHE A 134 14.01 -5.92 -0.56
CA PHE A 134 13.18 -7.13 -0.45
C PHE A 134 12.98 -7.84 -1.80
N ARG A 135 12.92 -7.09 -2.91
CA ARG A 135 12.92 -7.66 -4.27
C ARG A 135 14.19 -8.43 -4.58
N GLY A 136 15.35 -7.90 -4.17
CA GLY A 136 16.63 -8.60 -4.32
C GLY A 136 16.74 -9.80 -3.38
N PHE A 137 16.18 -9.67 -2.17
CA PHE A 137 16.22 -10.72 -1.15
C PHE A 137 15.38 -11.94 -1.52
N ASN A 138 14.15 -11.73 -2.01
CA ASN A 138 13.31 -12.81 -2.53
C ASN A 138 12.54 -12.34 -3.76
N ASN A 139 13.08 -12.66 -4.94
CA ASN A 139 12.49 -12.30 -6.23
C ASN A 139 11.22 -13.10 -6.58
N TYR A 140 10.89 -14.16 -5.83
CA TYR A 140 9.68 -14.97 -6.05
C TYR A 140 8.50 -14.53 -5.17
N SER A 141 8.73 -13.68 -4.17
CA SER A 141 7.66 -13.18 -3.29
C SER A 141 6.71 -12.20 -4.00
N ASN A 142 5.44 -12.26 -3.62
CA ASN A 142 4.44 -11.23 -3.94
C ASN A 142 4.76 -9.97 -3.13
N ILE A 143 4.70 -8.78 -3.73
CA ILE A 143 4.88 -7.50 -3.02
C ILE A 143 3.68 -6.61 -3.26
N TYR A 144 3.04 -6.22 -2.17
CA TYR A 144 1.90 -5.31 -2.13
C TYR A 144 2.29 -4.04 -1.39
N ASP A 145 2.27 -2.91 -2.11
CA ASP A 145 2.48 -1.58 -1.54
C ASP A 145 1.13 -0.88 -1.40
N LEU A 146 0.70 -0.62 -0.16
CA LEU A 146 -0.60 -0.01 0.16
C LEU A 146 -0.53 1.52 0.27
N GLN A 147 0.53 2.15 -0.24
CA GLN A 147 0.61 3.60 -0.27
C GLN A 147 -0.47 4.23 -1.16
N HIS A 148 -0.94 5.39 -0.72
CA HIS A 148 -1.84 6.26 -1.45
C HIS A 148 -1.07 7.52 -1.86
N GLY A 149 -0.85 7.72 -3.16
CA GLY A 149 -0.41 8.99 -3.76
C GLY A 149 0.67 9.78 -3.00
N ILE A 150 0.67 11.10 -3.17
CA ILE A 150 1.65 12.03 -2.59
C ILE A 150 1.20 12.46 -1.18
N ILE A 151 2.05 12.25 -0.17
CA ILE A 151 1.77 12.55 1.25
C ILE A 151 2.46 13.87 1.69
N HIS A 152 1.61 14.83 2.09
CA HIS A 152 1.74 16.01 3.00
C HIS A 152 2.96 16.98 3.07
N LYS A 153 2.54 18.26 3.01
CA LYS A 153 3.03 19.64 3.29
C LYS A 153 4.42 19.98 3.91
N ASN A 154 5.17 19.07 4.50
CA ASN A 154 6.33 19.48 5.34
C ASN A 154 7.70 19.44 4.64
N LYS A 155 7.74 19.18 3.33
CA LYS A 155 8.96 19.26 2.52
C LYS A 155 8.77 20.32 1.43
N LYS A 156 9.79 21.17 1.25
CA LYS A 156 9.93 21.97 0.02
C LYS A 156 9.76 21.01 -1.17
N ASP A 157 8.95 21.40 -2.15
CA ASP A 157 8.66 20.66 -3.40
C ASP A 157 7.47 19.68 -3.41
N TYR A 158 6.58 19.72 -2.40
CA TYR A 158 5.35 18.90 -2.39
C TYR A 158 4.09 19.75 -2.66
N LEU A 159 3.27 19.34 -3.65
CA LEU A 159 2.00 19.98 -4.05
C LEU A 159 0.84 19.61 -3.11
N TYR A 160 -0.06 20.57 -2.87
CA TYR A 160 -1.30 20.35 -2.11
C TYR A 160 -2.34 19.63 -2.95
N LYS A 161 -2.96 18.58 -2.39
CA LYS A 161 -3.88 17.68 -3.09
C LYS A 161 -5.20 17.61 -2.34
N ASN A 162 -6.17 18.41 -2.77
CA ASN A 162 -7.53 18.44 -2.19
C ASN A 162 -8.56 18.78 -3.28
N SER A 163 -8.55 18.01 -4.36
CA SER A 163 -9.45 18.17 -5.49
C SER A 163 -9.98 16.83 -6.00
N LEU A 164 -11.04 16.89 -6.80
CA LEU A 164 -11.80 15.73 -7.29
C LEU A 164 -11.42 15.29 -8.71
N TRP A 165 -10.59 16.08 -9.40
CA TRP A 165 -10.08 15.79 -10.74
C TRP A 165 -9.07 14.65 -10.76
N GLN A 166 -8.75 14.18 -11.96
CA GLN A 166 -7.92 13.01 -12.21
C GLN A 166 -6.51 13.11 -11.63
N GLU A 167 -5.86 14.27 -11.71
CA GLU A 167 -4.51 14.50 -11.17
C GLU A 167 -4.48 14.27 -9.66
N SER A 168 -5.63 14.45 -9.00
CA SER A 168 -5.79 14.20 -7.59
C SER A 168 -6.29 12.78 -7.28
N THR A 169 -7.15 12.21 -8.08
CA THR A 169 -7.83 10.96 -7.69
C THR A 169 -7.22 9.71 -8.30
N ARG A 170 -6.58 9.81 -9.47
CA ARG A 170 -5.88 8.69 -10.12
C ARG A 170 -4.47 8.55 -9.55
N ILE A 171 -4.16 7.37 -9.06
CA ILE A 171 -2.83 7.01 -8.57
C ILE A 171 -2.28 5.81 -9.36
N PRO A 172 -0.96 5.67 -9.49
CA PRO A 172 -0.38 4.43 -9.99
C PRO A 172 -0.64 3.31 -8.98
N LEU A 173 -1.29 2.23 -9.43
CA LEU A 173 -1.37 0.96 -8.72
C LEU A 173 -0.57 -0.07 -9.52
N ILE A 174 0.52 -0.56 -8.94
CA ILE A 174 1.37 -1.58 -9.57
C ILE A 174 1.44 -2.76 -8.62
N ILE A 175 1.00 -3.93 -9.09
CA ILE A 175 0.97 -5.15 -8.30
C ILE A 175 1.90 -6.15 -8.94
N ARG A 176 2.85 -6.64 -8.13
CA ARG A 176 3.70 -7.77 -8.50
C ARG A 176 3.33 -8.93 -7.60
N ALA A 177 2.56 -9.87 -8.15
CA ALA A 177 2.19 -11.10 -7.45
C ALA A 177 2.65 -12.32 -8.26
N PRO A 178 3.92 -12.74 -8.18
CA PRO A 178 4.38 -13.95 -8.88
C PRO A 178 3.47 -15.14 -8.59
N ARG A 179 3.11 -15.91 -9.65
CA ARG A 179 2.17 -17.04 -9.62
C ARG A 179 0.67 -16.67 -9.52
N ILE A 180 0.33 -15.39 -9.39
CA ILE A 180 -1.06 -14.92 -9.42
C ILE A 180 -1.24 -13.95 -10.58
N ALA A 181 -0.47 -12.87 -10.62
CA ALA A 181 -0.58 -11.85 -11.64
C ALA A 181 0.14 -12.25 -12.93
N GLN A 182 -0.50 -11.98 -14.08
CA GLN A 182 0.17 -12.04 -15.38
C GLN A 182 1.23 -10.92 -15.44
N ALA A 183 2.44 -11.26 -15.90
CA ALA A 183 3.52 -10.30 -16.04
C ALA A 183 3.32 -9.43 -17.30
N ASP A 184 3.84 -8.21 -17.28
CA ASP A 184 3.86 -7.28 -18.42
C ASP A 184 2.48 -6.98 -19.03
N THR A 185 1.45 -6.94 -18.19
CA THR A 185 0.07 -6.61 -18.56
C THR A 185 -0.45 -5.33 -17.91
N VAL A 186 -1.44 -4.72 -18.53
CA VAL A 186 -2.16 -3.53 -18.04
C VAL A 186 -3.65 -3.85 -17.98
N CYS A 187 -4.31 -3.48 -16.88
CA CYS A 187 -5.77 -3.54 -16.73
C CYS A 187 -6.31 -2.11 -16.69
N ASP A 188 -7.36 -1.85 -17.46
CA ASP A 188 -8.00 -0.52 -17.59
C ASP A 188 -9.24 -0.37 -16.68
N LYS A 189 -9.67 -1.44 -16.01
CA LYS A 189 -10.81 -1.43 -15.10
C LYS A 189 -10.58 -0.49 -13.92
N PRO A 190 -11.53 0.40 -13.59
CA PRO A 190 -11.44 1.26 -12.43
C PRO A 190 -11.54 0.42 -11.17
N VAL A 191 -10.50 0.49 -10.35
CA VAL A 191 -10.50 -0.05 -8.99
C VAL A 191 -10.24 1.08 -8.00
N SER A 192 -10.68 0.89 -6.77
CA SER A 192 -10.53 1.82 -5.66
C SER A 192 -9.56 1.29 -4.61
N LEU A 193 -9.02 2.18 -3.77
CA LEU A 193 -8.16 1.80 -2.65
C LEU A 193 -8.87 0.86 -1.65
N VAL A 194 -10.20 0.93 -1.56
CA VAL A 194 -10.99 0.04 -0.70
C VAL A 194 -10.97 -1.42 -1.18
N ASP A 195 -10.70 -1.65 -2.47
CA ASP A 195 -10.63 -2.98 -3.09
C ASP A 195 -9.32 -3.72 -2.77
N ILE A 196 -8.30 -2.98 -2.29
CA ILE A 196 -6.99 -3.57 -2.01
C ILE A 196 -7.09 -4.57 -0.86
N TYR A 197 -7.77 -4.22 0.24
CA TYR A 197 -7.91 -5.12 1.39
C TYR A 197 -8.55 -6.48 1.02
N PRO A 198 -9.76 -6.52 0.41
CA PRO A 198 -10.38 -7.79 0.03
C PRO A 198 -9.55 -8.55 -1.00
N THR A 199 -8.86 -7.87 -1.92
CA THR A 199 -7.93 -8.53 -2.86
C THR A 199 -6.76 -9.20 -2.15
N LEU A 200 -6.15 -8.52 -1.16
CA LEU A 200 -5.08 -9.13 -0.36
C LEU A 200 -5.57 -10.34 0.43
N ALA A 201 -6.77 -10.24 1.02
CA ALA A 201 -7.36 -11.35 1.75
C ALA A 201 -7.56 -12.57 0.85
N ASP A 202 -8.15 -12.38 -0.33
CA ASP A 202 -8.34 -13.42 -1.34
C ASP A 202 -7.00 -14.02 -1.82
N CYS A 203 -6.04 -13.19 -2.23
CA CYS A 203 -4.71 -13.64 -2.67
C CYS A 203 -3.94 -14.43 -1.59
N CYS A 204 -4.17 -14.14 -0.31
CA CYS A 204 -3.54 -14.85 0.81
C CYS A 204 -4.37 -16.03 1.32
N GLY A 205 -5.55 -16.30 0.75
CA GLY A 205 -6.46 -17.35 1.21
C GLY A 205 -7.05 -17.08 2.61
N LEU A 206 -7.08 -15.82 3.05
CA LEU A 206 -7.69 -15.41 4.31
C LEU A 206 -9.22 -15.49 4.19
N LYS A 207 -9.87 -16.18 5.13
CA LYS A 207 -11.32 -16.32 5.22
C LYS A 207 -11.87 -15.65 6.47
N GLY A 208 -13.16 -15.34 6.48
CA GLY A 208 -13.86 -14.85 7.66
C GLY A 208 -14.30 -13.40 7.54
N ASP A 209 -14.98 -12.96 8.59
CA ASP A 209 -15.65 -11.67 8.64
C ASP A 209 -14.76 -10.62 9.33
N THR A 210 -14.66 -9.45 8.71
CA THR A 210 -13.94 -8.30 9.29
C THR A 210 -14.78 -7.50 10.28
N MET A 211 -16.10 -7.73 10.34
CA MET A 211 -16.99 -7.08 11.28
C MET A 211 -16.62 -7.44 12.72
N LYS A 212 -16.53 -6.42 13.58
CA LYS A 212 -16.15 -6.60 14.98
C LYS A 212 -17.31 -7.14 15.83
N ASN A 213 -18.55 -6.82 15.46
CA ASN A 213 -19.80 -7.19 16.13
C ASN A 213 -20.99 -6.94 15.19
N GLU A 214 -22.21 -7.18 15.66
CA GLU A 214 -23.46 -7.01 14.88
C GLU A 214 -23.74 -5.57 14.40
N LYS A 215 -23.01 -4.57 14.92
CA LYS A 215 -23.07 -3.17 14.44
C LYS A 215 -22.03 -2.86 13.37
N GLY A 216 -21.24 -3.85 12.97
CA GLY A 216 -20.26 -3.73 11.90
C GLY A 216 -20.93 -3.58 10.52
N HIS A 217 -20.14 -3.17 9.54
CA HIS A 217 -20.53 -3.12 8.14
C HIS A 217 -19.61 -4.07 7.34
N PRO A 218 -20.14 -4.81 6.35
CA PRO A 218 -19.32 -5.55 5.41
C PRO A 218 -18.31 -4.64 4.70
N LEU A 219 -17.30 -5.22 4.08
CA LEU A 219 -16.37 -4.45 3.25
C LEU A 219 -17.12 -3.88 2.04
N ASP A 220 -16.93 -2.58 1.78
CA ASP A 220 -17.45 -1.93 0.57
C ASP A 220 -16.62 -2.25 -0.68
N GLY A 221 -15.39 -2.76 -0.49
CA GLY A 221 -14.49 -3.10 -1.57
C GLY A 221 -14.67 -4.52 -2.08
N HIS A 222 -14.18 -4.77 -3.30
CA HIS A 222 -14.27 -6.05 -4.00
C HIS A 222 -12.88 -6.59 -4.35
N SER A 223 -12.71 -7.92 -4.37
CA SER A 223 -11.43 -8.50 -4.81
C SER A 223 -11.28 -8.34 -6.33
N PHE A 224 -10.16 -7.76 -6.78
CA PHE A 224 -9.78 -7.75 -8.20
C PHE A 224 -8.76 -8.85 -8.54
N ARG A 225 -8.67 -9.93 -7.73
CA ARG A 225 -7.74 -11.04 -7.98
C ARG A 225 -7.90 -11.66 -9.37
N SER A 226 -9.14 -11.77 -9.87
CA SER A 226 -9.46 -12.21 -11.23
C SER A 226 -8.81 -11.34 -12.31
N LEU A 227 -8.75 -10.02 -12.10
CA LEU A 227 -8.09 -9.06 -12.99
C LEU A 227 -6.56 -9.14 -12.92
N LEU A 228 -6.00 -9.72 -11.85
CA LEU A 228 -4.57 -10.04 -11.80
C LEU A 228 -4.27 -11.27 -12.66
N THR A 229 -5.12 -12.30 -12.58
CA THR A 229 -4.92 -13.57 -13.29
C THR A 229 -5.24 -13.50 -14.78
N ASP A 230 -6.25 -12.71 -15.16
CA ASP A 230 -6.62 -12.42 -16.55
C ASP A 230 -7.03 -10.93 -16.66
N PRO A 231 -6.07 -10.05 -17.00
CA PRO A 231 -6.32 -8.60 -17.07
C PRO A 231 -7.32 -8.16 -18.16
N TYR A 232 -7.57 -9.01 -19.16
CA TYR A 232 -8.40 -8.66 -20.32
C TYR A 232 -9.81 -9.25 -20.24
N HIS A 233 -9.97 -10.45 -19.67
CA HIS A 233 -11.26 -11.15 -19.58
C HIS A 233 -11.65 -11.58 -18.16
N GLY A 234 -10.83 -11.26 -17.16
CA GLY A 234 -11.14 -11.54 -15.77
C GLY A 234 -12.45 -10.89 -15.34
N THR A 235 -13.25 -11.64 -14.59
CA THR A 235 -14.54 -11.14 -14.08
C THR A 235 -14.32 -10.07 -13.02
N TRP A 236 -14.87 -8.87 -13.21
CA TRP A 236 -14.89 -7.82 -12.20
C TRP A 236 -16.26 -7.78 -11.53
N GLU A 237 -16.31 -8.03 -10.23
CA GLU A 237 -17.55 -8.04 -9.44
C GLU A 237 -17.81 -6.71 -8.71
N GLY A 238 -16.83 -5.79 -8.73
CA GLY A 238 -17.01 -4.47 -8.17
C GLY A 238 -17.76 -3.52 -9.10
N PRO A 239 -17.98 -2.26 -8.68
CA PRO A 239 -18.72 -1.28 -9.47
C PRO A 239 -17.98 -0.91 -10.77
N ASP A 240 -18.73 -0.46 -11.79
CA ASP A 240 -18.20 0.03 -13.07
C ASP A 240 -17.41 1.35 -12.95
N GLY A 241 -17.29 1.92 -11.75
CA GLY A 241 -16.53 3.13 -11.50
C GLY A 241 -16.05 3.24 -10.06
N ALA A 242 -14.98 4.02 -9.87
CA ALA A 242 -14.39 4.32 -8.58
C ALA A 242 -14.96 5.62 -8.01
N LEU A 243 -15.56 5.55 -6.81
CA LEU A 243 -16.08 6.69 -6.07
C LEU A 243 -14.99 7.31 -5.19
N THR A 244 -14.83 8.63 -5.27
CA THR A 244 -14.02 9.43 -4.34
C THR A 244 -14.92 10.43 -3.61
N ALA A 245 -14.82 10.48 -2.29
CA ALA A 245 -15.47 11.50 -1.47
C ALA A 245 -14.43 12.52 -0.99
N LEU A 246 -14.69 13.80 -1.21
CA LEU A 246 -13.89 14.90 -0.68
C LEU A 246 -14.51 15.40 0.62
N TYR A 247 -14.07 14.81 1.74
CA TYR A 247 -14.55 15.20 3.06
C TYR A 247 -14.09 16.61 3.42
N LYS A 248 -15.04 17.48 3.73
CA LYS A 248 -14.76 18.78 4.37
C LYS A 248 -14.81 18.58 5.88
N TRP A 249 -13.74 18.95 6.57
CA TRP A 249 -13.55 18.80 8.03
C TRP A 249 -14.62 19.48 8.89
N ARG A 250 -15.84 18.94 8.90
CA ARG A 250 -17.01 19.46 9.61
C ARG A 250 -17.13 18.85 11.00
N VAL A 251 -17.88 19.53 11.86
CA VAL A 251 -18.20 19.04 13.21
C VAL A 251 -19.15 17.83 13.16
N LYS A 252 -20.06 17.80 12.17
CA LYS A 252 -20.97 16.68 11.93
C LYS A 252 -20.86 16.23 10.47
N TYR A 253 -20.64 14.93 10.26
CA TYR A 253 -20.59 14.33 8.94
C TYR A 253 -22.00 14.15 8.39
N ASN A 254 -22.24 14.62 7.16
CA ASN A 254 -23.45 14.35 6.39
C ASN A 254 -23.03 13.98 4.95
N PRO A 255 -23.13 12.70 4.53
CA PRO A 255 -22.79 12.28 3.18
C PRO A 255 -23.49 13.12 2.09
N HIS A 256 -24.71 13.57 2.31
CA HIS A 256 -25.43 14.36 1.31
C HIS A 256 -24.79 15.74 1.04
N GLU A 257 -23.98 16.24 1.98
CA GLU A 257 -23.34 17.57 1.92
C GLU A 257 -21.87 17.50 1.51
N GLU A 258 -21.38 16.34 1.06
CA GLU A 258 -20.01 16.22 0.57
C GLU A 258 -19.94 16.34 -0.96
N SER A 259 -18.73 16.67 -1.44
CA SER A 259 -18.42 16.64 -2.86
C SER A 259 -17.90 15.27 -3.26
N TYR A 260 -18.35 14.76 -4.41
CA TYR A 260 -18.03 13.42 -4.90
C TYR A 260 -17.48 13.46 -6.31
N SER A 261 -16.61 12.51 -6.64
CA SER A 261 -16.28 12.17 -8.01
C SER A 261 -16.49 10.68 -8.26
N LEU A 262 -17.09 10.37 -9.39
CA LEU A 262 -17.24 9.01 -9.90
C LEU A 262 -16.45 8.90 -11.21
N ARG A 263 -15.50 7.96 -11.27
CA ARG A 263 -14.65 7.70 -12.44
C ARG A 263 -14.92 6.31 -13.00
N SER A 264 -15.46 6.22 -14.22
CA SER A 264 -15.58 4.96 -14.98
C SER A 264 -14.37 4.75 -15.90
N ASN A 265 -14.45 3.94 -16.97
CA ASN A 265 -13.37 3.80 -17.96
C ASN A 265 -13.14 5.10 -18.74
N ASP A 266 -14.20 5.70 -19.29
CA ASP A 266 -14.09 6.83 -20.22
C ASP A 266 -14.64 8.13 -19.68
N TRP A 267 -15.35 8.08 -18.55
CA TRP A 267 -16.05 9.25 -18.02
C TRP A 267 -15.64 9.58 -16.59
N ARG A 268 -15.68 10.86 -16.27
CA ARG A 268 -15.68 11.36 -14.90
C ARG A 268 -16.88 12.25 -14.69
N TYR A 269 -17.58 12.00 -13.60
CA TYR A 269 -18.60 12.88 -13.07
C TYR A 269 -18.15 13.45 -11.72
N ILE A 270 -18.42 14.72 -11.48
CA ILE A 270 -18.16 15.41 -10.22
C ILE A 270 -19.44 16.13 -9.80
N ARG A 271 -19.85 15.90 -8.55
CA ARG A 271 -20.92 16.67 -7.91
C ARG A 271 -20.35 17.39 -6.70
N TYR A 272 -20.44 18.71 -6.69
CA TYR A 272 -20.05 19.52 -5.56
C TYR A 272 -21.18 19.60 -4.53
N GLU A 273 -20.82 19.86 -3.27
CA GLU A 273 -21.78 20.16 -2.19
C GLU A 273 -22.80 21.25 -2.57
N ASN A 274 -22.38 22.27 -3.32
CA ASN A 274 -23.25 23.38 -3.73
C ASN A 274 -24.17 23.02 -4.91
N GLY A 275 -24.26 21.74 -5.29
CA GLY A 275 -25.07 21.24 -6.39
C GLY A 275 -24.51 21.52 -7.78
N LYS A 276 -23.33 22.15 -7.90
CA LYS A 276 -22.67 22.26 -9.20
C LYS A 276 -22.16 20.89 -9.65
N GLU A 277 -22.17 20.70 -10.95
CA GLU A 277 -21.81 19.42 -11.57
C GLU A 277 -20.78 19.64 -12.68
N GLU A 278 -19.86 18.69 -12.80
CA GLU A 278 -18.94 18.59 -13.92
C GLU A 278 -18.99 17.18 -14.51
N LEU A 279 -18.99 17.10 -15.83
CA LEU A 279 -18.95 15.85 -16.58
C LEU A 279 -17.85 15.98 -17.62
N TYR A 280 -17.00 14.97 -17.69
CA TYR A 280 -15.87 14.92 -18.61
C TYR A 280 -15.86 13.57 -19.35
N ASN A 281 -15.70 13.62 -20.67
CA ASN A 281 -15.30 12.46 -21.46
C ASN A 281 -13.77 12.41 -21.49
N THR A 282 -13.20 11.64 -20.57
CA THR A 282 -11.75 11.52 -20.37
C THR A 282 -11.03 10.73 -21.46
N ALA A 283 -11.75 9.98 -22.30
CA ALA A 283 -11.18 9.34 -23.48
C ALA A 283 -10.84 10.37 -24.58
N SER A 284 -11.69 11.38 -24.77
CA SER A 284 -11.46 12.47 -25.72
C SER A 284 -10.79 13.71 -25.12
N ASP A 285 -10.96 13.93 -23.82
CA ASP A 285 -10.42 15.06 -23.05
C ASP A 285 -9.67 14.56 -21.80
N PRO A 286 -8.45 14.00 -21.97
CA PRO A 286 -7.72 13.36 -20.88
C PRO A 286 -7.25 14.33 -19.78
N ASN A 287 -7.30 15.64 -20.05
CA ASN A 287 -6.91 16.69 -19.11
C ASN A 287 -8.12 17.36 -18.43
N GLU A 288 -9.35 16.90 -18.72
CA GLU A 288 -10.57 17.39 -18.07
C GLU A 288 -10.75 18.91 -18.20
N TRP A 289 -10.47 19.46 -19.38
CA TRP A 289 -10.53 20.90 -19.66
C TRP A 289 -11.94 21.38 -20.02
N GLU A 290 -12.75 20.54 -20.66
CA GLU A 290 -14.10 20.92 -21.10
C GLU A 290 -15.18 20.24 -20.24
N ASN A 291 -15.79 21.00 -19.33
CA ASN A 291 -16.98 20.54 -18.62
C ASN A 291 -18.19 20.50 -19.57
N ILE A 292 -18.76 19.31 -19.76
CA ILE A 292 -19.92 19.08 -20.64
C ILE A 292 -21.23 18.77 -19.89
N ALA A 293 -21.27 18.92 -18.56
CA ALA A 293 -22.46 18.62 -17.74
C ALA A 293 -23.70 19.44 -18.16
N THR A 294 -23.51 20.66 -18.66
CA THR A 294 -24.61 21.56 -19.04
C THR A 294 -24.97 21.48 -20.53
N LYS A 295 -24.30 20.63 -21.33
CA LYS A 295 -24.61 20.48 -22.76
C LYS A 295 -25.89 19.67 -22.93
N THR A 296 -26.84 20.18 -23.71
CA THR A 296 -28.20 19.63 -23.88
C THR A 296 -28.26 18.16 -24.28
N LYS A 297 -27.24 17.64 -24.98
CA LYS A 297 -27.13 16.23 -25.38
C LYS A 297 -26.97 15.27 -24.20
N TYR A 298 -26.53 15.76 -23.04
CA TYR A 298 -26.19 14.95 -21.86
C TYR A 298 -27.06 15.28 -20.64
N ASN A 299 -28.08 16.14 -20.80
CA ASN A 299 -29.12 16.33 -19.79
C ASN A 299 -30.14 15.18 -19.91
N GLY A 300 -30.22 14.35 -18.87
CA GLY A 300 -31.27 13.35 -18.67
C GLY A 300 -32.52 13.96 -18.06
#